data_AF-A0A9D4SNV1-F1
#
_entry.id   AF-A0A9D4SNV1-F1
#
_cell.length_a   1.000
_cell.length_b   1.000
_cell.length_c   1.000
_cell.angle_alpha   90.00
_cell.angle_beta   90.00
_cell.angle_gamma   90.00
#
_symmetry.space_group_name_H-M   'P 1'
#
loop_
_entity.id
_entity.type
_entity.pdbx_description
1 polymer ?
#
loop_
_entity_poly.entity_id
_entity_poly.type
_entity_poly.pdbx_seq_one_letter_code
_entity_poly.pdbx_strand_id
1 'polypeptide(L)'
;MAQRAQIQGFMDEEAVAYGEGPFQYMIAFSAFAATVVFLTHAFSFRLTARSMDHWCRPPDYLSNMTDAAWKEMAIPKDDKGTRQSCMVLDPPDVGDPSAVPVSCSSWHFDLEQYGNTIVSQWSLVCQRKWLVMLAVALSSTSPIIGMPIVGIAADTYGRKSVIYVTLPFVIVAAAASSVTRSFAAFVSMRVVVSVTSTSVLVLVFVLLYEVSSGKRRLQYWFASTALAYVSLPVAFFATNSLKLDWDDFYRYLAALNCVLLLFYYTVDESPRWLLVKWKVHEAERVALQGCSPEQRPSARLPR
;
A
#
# COMPACT_ATOMS: atom_id res chain seq x y z
N MET A 1 43.78 -20.28 -17.81
CA MET A 1 44.13 -18.87 -17.49
C MET A 1 43.32 -17.88 -18.33
N ALA A 2 43.17 -18.08 -19.65
CA ALA A 2 42.37 -17.21 -20.52
C ALA A 2 40.90 -17.04 -20.06
N GLN A 3 40.20 -18.12 -19.70
CA GLN A 3 38.82 -18.04 -19.21
C GLN A 3 38.70 -17.31 -17.87
N ARG A 4 39.72 -17.40 -17.00
CA ARG A 4 39.79 -16.67 -15.73
C ARG A 4 40.03 -15.18 -15.95
N ALA A 5 40.89 -14.82 -16.91
CA ALA A 5 41.15 -13.43 -17.30
C ALA A 5 39.94 -12.79 -18.02
N GLN A 6 39.19 -13.58 -18.80
CA GLN A 6 37.97 -13.13 -19.47
C GLN A 6 36.83 -12.93 -18.46
N ILE A 7 36.72 -13.79 -17.43
CA ILE A 7 35.81 -13.59 -16.29
C ILE A 7 36.25 -12.38 -15.45
N GLN A 8 37.56 -12.19 -15.24
CA GLN A 8 38.09 -11.04 -14.50
C GLN A 8 37.81 -9.72 -15.23
N GLY A 9 38.06 -9.68 -16.55
CA GLY A 9 37.77 -8.50 -17.38
C GLY A 9 36.28 -8.17 -17.46
N PHE A 10 35.41 -9.19 -17.54
CA PHE A 10 33.96 -8.99 -17.46
C PHE A 10 33.51 -8.48 -16.09
N MET A 11 34.12 -8.97 -14.99
CA MET A 11 33.85 -8.49 -13.63
C MET A 11 34.35 -7.05 -13.41
N ASP A 12 35.46 -6.67 -14.04
CA ASP A 12 35.99 -5.30 -14.01
C ASP A 12 35.13 -4.34 -14.84
N GLU A 13 34.60 -4.77 -15.99
CA GLU A 13 33.61 -4.03 -16.78
C GLU A 13 32.26 -3.87 -16.05
N GLU A 14 31.76 -4.93 -15.38
CA GLU A 14 30.57 -4.82 -14.52
C GLU A 14 30.82 -3.92 -13.29
N ALA A 15 32.02 -3.93 -12.72
CA ALA A 15 32.37 -3.08 -11.59
C ALA A 15 32.47 -1.60 -11.96
N VAL A 16 32.89 -1.29 -13.19
CA VAL A 16 32.96 0.08 -13.72
C VAL A 16 31.58 0.59 -14.15
N ALA A 17 30.80 -0.22 -14.88
CA ALA A 17 29.46 0.16 -15.37
C ALA A 17 28.39 0.21 -14.27
N TYR A 18 28.54 -0.63 -13.23
CA TYR A 18 27.67 -0.67 -12.05
C TYR A 18 28.44 -0.25 -10.79
N GLY A 19 29.37 0.70 -10.94
CA GLY A 19 30.06 1.39 -9.85
C GLY A 19 29.14 2.37 -9.11
N GLU A 20 29.66 3.02 -8.05
CA GLU A 20 28.92 3.86 -7.08
C GLU A 20 28.37 5.19 -7.66
N GLY A 21 27.76 5.17 -8.85
CA GLY A 21 27.22 6.34 -9.50
C GLY A 21 25.93 6.87 -8.86
N PRO A 22 25.61 8.16 -9.07
CA PRO A 22 24.38 8.79 -8.56
C PRO A 22 23.10 8.08 -9.03
N PHE A 23 23.14 7.41 -10.17
CA PHE A 23 22.04 6.62 -10.71
C PHE A 23 21.61 5.47 -9.77
N GLN A 24 22.57 4.78 -9.15
CA GLN A 24 22.28 3.68 -8.22
C GLN A 24 21.59 4.17 -6.95
N TYR A 25 22.05 5.31 -6.41
CA TYR A 25 21.43 5.94 -5.25
C TYR A 25 20.00 6.41 -5.55
N MET A 26 19.75 6.93 -6.75
CA MET A 26 18.41 7.32 -7.19
C MET A 26 17.46 6.11 -7.29
N ILE A 27 17.92 4.99 -7.86
CA ILE A 27 17.11 3.77 -7.91
C ILE A 27 16.92 3.18 -6.50
N ALA A 28 17.94 3.20 -5.64
CA ALA A 28 17.80 2.75 -4.25
C ALA A 28 16.80 3.59 -3.46
N PHE A 29 16.79 4.92 -3.66
CA PHE A 29 15.78 5.81 -3.11
C PHE A 29 14.39 5.52 -3.67
N SER A 30 14.30 5.26 -4.98
CA SER A 30 13.04 4.86 -5.62
C SER A 30 12.52 3.54 -5.05
N ALA A 31 13.39 2.57 -4.77
CA ALA A 31 13.04 1.31 -4.12
C ALA A 31 12.55 1.52 -2.68
N PHE A 32 13.19 2.41 -1.93
CA PHE A 32 12.72 2.83 -0.61
C PHE A 32 11.31 3.43 -0.71
N ALA A 33 11.10 4.39 -1.61
CA ALA A 33 9.81 5.01 -1.84
C ALA A 33 8.73 3.99 -2.26
N ALA A 34 9.04 3.08 -3.19
CA ALA A 34 8.14 2.00 -3.61
C ALA A 34 7.71 1.14 -2.42
N THR A 35 8.68 0.81 -1.55
CA THR A 35 8.46 0.00 -0.37
C THR A 35 7.57 0.74 0.63
N VAL A 36 7.78 2.04 0.86
CA VAL A 36 6.91 2.85 1.72
C VAL A 36 5.48 2.89 1.18
N VAL A 37 5.29 3.08 -0.13
CA VAL A 37 3.94 3.07 -0.76
C VAL A 37 3.26 1.73 -0.59
N PHE A 38 3.96 0.64 -0.92
CA PHE A 38 3.43 -0.70 -0.78
C PHE A 38 3.03 -0.99 0.67
N LEU A 39 3.92 -0.70 1.62
CA LEU A 39 3.69 -0.96 3.03
C LEU A 39 2.54 -0.11 3.59
N THR A 40 2.51 1.18 3.32
CA THR A 40 1.41 2.06 3.79
C THR A 40 0.06 1.60 3.25
N HIS A 41 -0.03 1.20 1.98
CA HIS A 41 -1.26 0.62 1.43
C HIS A 41 -1.58 -0.76 1.99
N ALA A 42 -0.60 -1.64 2.22
CA ALA A 42 -0.84 -2.95 2.81
C ALA A 42 -1.36 -2.85 4.25
N PHE A 43 -0.85 -1.90 5.03
CA PHE A 43 -1.26 -1.68 6.42
C PHE A 43 -2.52 -0.80 6.55
N SER A 44 -2.89 -0.02 5.53
CA SER A 44 -4.06 0.88 5.56
C SER A 44 -5.35 0.25 6.07
N PHE A 45 -5.65 -1.00 5.68
CA PHE A 45 -6.82 -1.74 6.17
C PHE A 45 -6.77 -1.98 7.68
N ARG A 46 -5.59 -2.26 8.25
CA ARG A 46 -5.45 -2.48 9.70
C ARG A 46 -5.68 -1.19 10.49
N LEU A 47 -5.45 -0.03 9.88
CA LEU A 47 -5.67 1.28 10.51
C LEU A 47 -7.12 1.70 10.42
N THR A 48 -7.67 1.59 9.23
CA THR A 48 -8.98 2.12 8.91
C THR A 48 -10.11 1.15 9.25
N ALA A 49 -9.82 -0.15 9.44
CA ALA A 49 -10.80 -1.19 9.76
C ALA A 49 -10.72 -1.69 11.21
N ARG A 50 -10.34 -0.82 12.15
CA ARG A 50 -10.24 -1.17 13.57
C ARG A 50 -11.60 -1.54 14.14
N SER A 51 -11.60 -2.48 15.08
CA SER A 51 -12.78 -2.74 15.89
C SER A 51 -13.09 -1.49 16.72
N MET A 52 -14.34 -1.05 16.66
CA MET A 52 -14.82 0.07 17.45
C MET A 52 -15.96 -0.40 18.33
N ASP A 53 -16.09 0.24 19.49
CA ASP A 53 -17.23 0.05 20.35
C ASP A 53 -18.48 0.57 19.64
N HIS A 54 -19.48 -0.29 19.59
CA HIS A 54 -20.72 -0.07 18.86
C HIS A 54 -21.90 -0.60 19.67
N TRP A 55 -23.05 -0.01 19.41
CA TRP A 55 -24.34 -0.41 19.98
C TRP A 55 -25.45 -0.08 19.00
N CYS A 56 -26.63 -0.62 19.28
CA CYS A 56 -27.79 -0.44 18.42
C CYS A 56 -28.31 0.98 18.53
N ARG A 57 -28.67 1.59 17.40
CA ARG A 57 -29.19 2.95 17.36
C ARG A 57 -30.58 3.02 18.01
N PRO A 58 -30.86 4.02 18.88
CA PRO A 58 -32.19 4.22 19.42
C PRO A 58 -33.21 4.53 18.31
N PRO A 59 -34.46 4.07 18.45
CA PRO A 59 -35.56 4.49 17.59
C PRO A 59 -35.74 6.01 17.62
N ASP A 60 -36.31 6.59 16.57
CA ASP A 60 -36.41 8.05 16.42
C ASP A 60 -37.15 8.73 17.60
N TYR A 61 -38.14 8.04 18.19
CA TYR A 61 -38.89 8.53 19.36
C TYR A 61 -38.08 8.57 20.66
N LEU A 62 -36.94 7.87 20.72
CA LEU A 62 -35.99 7.88 21.86
C LEU A 62 -34.62 8.47 21.48
N SER A 63 -34.52 9.13 20.33
CA SER A 63 -33.26 9.70 19.83
C SER A 63 -32.62 10.75 20.75
N ASN A 64 -33.40 11.38 21.63
CA ASN A 64 -32.94 12.45 22.53
C ASN A 64 -32.35 11.92 23.86
N MET A 65 -32.29 10.60 24.05
CA MET A 65 -31.76 9.96 25.24
C MET A 65 -30.22 9.92 25.23
N THR A 66 -29.58 9.94 26.41
CA THR A 66 -28.13 9.75 26.51
C THR A 66 -27.73 8.31 26.19
N ASP A 67 -26.57 8.14 25.56
CA ASP A 67 -26.05 6.80 25.20
C ASP A 67 -25.92 5.87 26.41
N ALA A 68 -25.59 6.41 27.59
CA ALA A 68 -25.47 5.61 28.81
C ALA A 68 -26.83 5.06 29.28
N ALA A 69 -27.88 5.88 29.25
CA ALA A 69 -29.23 5.46 29.61
C ALA A 69 -29.79 4.46 28.59
N TRP A 70 -29.58 4.72 27.30
CA TRP A 70 -29.99 3.81 26.23
C TRP A 70 -29.31 2.44 26.33
N LYS A 71 -28.00 2.41 26.57
CA LYS A 71 -27.22 1.17 26.74
C LYS A 71 -27.67 0.35 27.95
N GLU A 72 -28.17 0.99 29.00
CA GLU A 72 -28.66 0.28 30.19
C GLU A 72 -30.09 -0.23 30.01
N MET A 73 -30.90 0.51 29.24
CA MET A 73 -32.30 0.17 29.01
C MET A 73 -32.49 -0.91 27.94
N ALA A 74 -31.81 -0.78 26.79
CA ALA A 74 -32.17 -1.52 25.58
C ALA A 74 -31.15 -2.58 25.14
N ILE A 75 -29.91 -2.55 25.66
CA ILE A 75 -28.86 -3.50 25.26
C ILE A 75 -28.78 -4.65 26.27
N PRO A 76 -29.12 -5.89 25.87
CA PRO A 76 -29.11 -7.03 26.78
C PRO A 76 -27.68 -7.38 27.23
N LYS A 77 -27.57 -7.95 28.43
CA LYS A 77 -26.32 -8.47 29.00
C LYS A 77 -26.33 -9.99 28.94
N ASP A 78 -25.19 -10.58 28.57
CA ASP A 78 -24.95 -12.01 28.61
C ASP A 78 -24.83 -12.51 30.07
N ASP A 79 -24.80 -13.83 30.28
CA ASP A 79 -24.71 -14.45 31.62
C ASP A 79 -23.49 -13.96 32.44
N LYS A 80 -22.46 -13.47 31.76
CA LYS A 80 -21.23 -12.90 32.35
C LYS A 80 -21.33 -11.40 32.64
N GLY A 81 -22.51 -10.79 32.48
CA GLY A 81 -22.73 -9.35 32.62
C GLY A 81 -22.15 -8.51 31.47
N THR A 82 -21.67 -9.14 30.40
CA THR A 82 -21.11 -8.43 29.23
C THR A 82 -22.24 -8.00 28.29
N ARG A 83 -22.27 -6.74 27.86
CA ARG A 83 -23.29 -6.24 26.94
C ARG A 83 -23.19 -6.93 25.58
N GLN A 84 -24.31 -7.41 25.06
CA GLN A 84 -24.42 -7.96 23.71
C GLN A 84 -24.66 -6.83 22.72
N SER A 85 -23.58 -6.14 22.32
CA SER A 85 -23.62 -4.97 21.43
C SER A 85 -24.36 -5.16 20.11
N CYS A 86 -24.59 -6.40 19.67
CA CYS A 86 -25.24 -6.75 18.41
C CYS A 86 -26.76 -6.94 18.49
N MET A 87 -27.32 -6.89 19.69
CA MET A 87 -28.74 -7.15 19.96
C MET A 87 -29.36 -5.95 20.69
N VAL A 88 -30.67 -5.79 20.51
CA VAL A 88 -31.49 -4.80 21.21
C VAL A 88 -32.78 -5.45 21.67
N LEU A 89 -33.33 -5.01 22.80
CA LEU A 89 -34.64 -5.44 23.29
C LEU A 89 -35.75 -4.72 22.51
N ASP A 90 -36.76 -5.47 22.07
CA ASP A 90 -37.96 -4.96 21.43
C ASP A 90 -39.23 -5.48 22.15
N PRO A 91 -40.06 -4.61 22.75
CA PRO A 91 -39.88 -3.17 22.89
C PRO A 91 -38.72 -2.81 23.85
N PRO A 92 -38.09 -1.62 23.68
CA PRO A 92 -37.01 -1.19 24.55
C PRO A 92 -37.58 -0.68 25.88
N ASP A 93 -37.74 -1.57 26.87
CA ASP A 93 -38.17 -1.21 28.23
C ASP A 93 -37.49 -2.08 29.31
N VAL A 94 -37.22 -1.47 30.46
CA VAL A 94 -36.54 -2.13 31.59
C VAL A 94 -37.53 -2.98 32.35
N GLY A 95 -37.46 -4.30 32.14
CA GLY A 95 -38.25 -5.26 32.91
C GLY A 95 -39.63 -5.55 32.33
N ASP A 96 -39.89 -5.19 31.07
CA ASP A 96 -41.03 -5.73 30.33
C ASP A 96 -40.79 -7.23 30.06
N PRO A 97 -41.63 -8.14 30.60
CA PRO A 97 -41.51 -9.58 30.33
C PRO A 97 -41.77 -9.94 28.86
N SER A 98 -42.27 -9.00 28.06
CA SER A 98 -42.52 -9.15 26.62
C SER A 98 -41.30 -8.81 25.75
N ALA A 99 -40.25 -8.20 26.33
CA ALA A 99 -39.09 -7.74 25.59
C ALA A 99 -38.22 -8.91 25.12
N VAL A 100 -38.04 -9.03 23.81
CA VAL A 100 -37.23 -10.09 23.19
C VAL A 100 -35.96 -9.49 22.57
N PRO A 101 -34.79 -10.14 22.72
CA PRO A 101 -33.58 -9.71 22.04
C PRO A 101 -33.68 -9.95 20.53
N VAL A 102 -33.58 -8.89 19.75
CA VAL A 102 -33.59 -8.89 18.28
C VAL A 102 -32.30 -8.31 17.71
N SER A 103 -31.95 -8.72 16.49
CA SER A 103 -30.76 -8.20 15.79
C SER A 103 -30.95 -6.76 15.35
N CYS A 104 -29.91 -5.95 15.49
CA CYS A 104 -30.00 -4.52 15.23
C CYS A 104 -30.00 -4.17 13.73
N SER A 105 -30.86 -3.22 13.35
CA SER A 105 -30.98 -2.71 11.98
C SER A 105 -29.98 -1.59 11.68
N SER A 106 -29.63 -0.80 12.69
CA SER A 106 -28.73 0.35 12.59
C SER A 106 -27.87 0.52 13.84
N TRP A 107 -26.74 1.22 13.69
CA TRP A 107 -25.65 1.22 14.66
C TRP A 107 -25.24 2.65 15.03
N HIS A 108 -24.90 2.84 16.31
CA HIS A 108 -24.07 3.96 16.79
C HIS A 108 -22.68 3.44 17.12
N PHE A 109 -21.68 4.30 16.86
CA PHE A 109 -20.27 4.00 17.06
C PHE A 109 -19.64 5.05 17.96
N ASP A 110 -18.73 4.63 18.83
CA ASP A 110 -17.86 5.57 19.53
C ASP A 110 -16.76 6.07 18.61
N LEU A 111 -16.80 7.36 18.28
CA LEU A 111 -15.86 8.03 17.40
C LEU A 111 -14.77 8.80 18.16
N GLU A 112 -14.84 8.89 19.50
CA GLU A 112 -13.90 9.72 20.28
C GLU A 112 -12.48 9.20 20.17
N GLN A 113 -12.31 7.88 20.08
CA GLN A 113 -11.01 7.23 20.08
C GLN A 113 -10.32 7.24 18.71
N TYR A 114 -11.07 7.01 17.63
CA TYR A 114 -10.49 6.71 16.31
C TYR A 114 -11.07 7.53 15.14
N GLY A 115 -12.03 8.43 15.39
CA GLY A 115 -12.73 9.12 14.31
C GLY A 115 -13.59 8.18 13.46
N ASN A 116 -13.99 8.62 12.28
CA ASN A 116 -14.75 7.79 11.35
C ASN A 116 -13.84 6.74 10.71
N THR A 117 -14.24 5.47 10.77
CA THR A 117 -13.51 4.33 10.20
C THR A 117 -14.30 3.67 9.08
N ILE A 118 -13.67 2.76 8.31
CA ILE A 118 -14.43 1.98 7.32
C ILE A 118 -15.48 1.08 7.98
N VAL A 119 -15.27 0.72 9.26
CA VAL A 119 -16.23 -0.08 10.02
C VAL A 119 -17.47 0.72 10.36
N SER A 120 -17.34 1.97 10.83
CA SER A 120 -18.51 2.84 11.07
C SER A 120 -19.21 3.23 9.79
N GLN A 121 -18.45 3.58 8.75
CA GLN A 121 -19.00 4.06 7.48
C GLN A 121 -19.96 3.07 6.82
N TRP A 122 -19.61 1.77 6.85
CA TRP A 122 -20.40 0.71 6.20
C TRP A 122 -21.04 -0.27 7.17
N SER A 123 -21.03 0.05 8.47
CA SER A 123 -21.59 -0.79 9.53
C SER A 123 -21.08 -2.24 9.48
N LEU A 124 -19.76 -2.41 9.39
CA LEU A 124 -19.10 -3.71 9.21
C LEU A 124 -18.93 -4.47 10.53
N VAL A 125 -19.99 -4.54 11.33
CA VAL A 125 -20.04 -5.20 12.63
C VAL A 125 -20.99 -6.39 12.63
N CYS A 126 -20.95 -7.20 13.69
CA CYS A 126 -21.87 -8.32 13.89
C CYS A 126 -21.93 -9.26 12.67
N GLN A 127 -23.10 -9.46 12.07
CA GLN A 127 -23.29 -10.32 10.89
C GLN A 127 -22.49 -9.86 9.65
N ARG A 128 -22.04 -8.61 9.59
CA ARG A 128 -21.25 -8.05 8.48
C ARG A 128 -19.74 -8.01 8.75
N LYS A 129 -19.28 -8.44 9.93
CA LYS A 129 -17.86 -8.40 10.32
C LYS A 129 -16.96 -9.19 9.35
N TRP A 130 -17.45 -10.30 8.80
CA TRP A 130 -16.70 -11.13 7.86
C TRP A 130 -16.32 -10.40 6.57
N LEU A 131 -17.05 -9.35 6.19
CA LEU A 131 -16.76 -8.54 4.99
C LEU A 131 -15.42 -7.81 5.10
N VAL A 132 -14.99 -7.44 6.31
CA VAL A 132 -13.67 -6.85 6.55
C VAL A 132 -12.58 -7.88 6.20
N MET A 133 -12.74 -9.11 6.66
CA MET A 133 -11.78 -10.20 6.39
C MET A 133 -11.76 -10.55 4.90
N LEU A 134 -12.93 -10.55 4.24
CA LEU A 134 -13.00 -10.74 2.79
C LEU A 134 -12.28 -9.62 2.04
N ALA A 135 -12.48 -8.35 2.41
CA ALA A 135 -11.83 -7.21 1.78
C ALA A 135 -10.30 -7.27 1.90
N VAL A 136 -9.79 -7.66 3.08
CA VAL A 136 -8.36 -7.88 3.31
C VAL A 136 -7.87 -9.04 2.43
N ALA A 137 -8.57 -10.18 2.41
CA ALA A 137 -8.18 -11.33 1.62
C ALA A 137 -8.14 -11.01 0.11
N LEU A 138 -9.18 -10.38 -0.44
CA LEU A 138 -9.23 -9.96 -1.84
C LEU A 138 -8.08 -9.00 -2.18
N SER A 139 -7.83 -8.02 -1.32
CA SER A 139 -6.75 -7.05 -1.53
C SER A 139 -5.37 -7.71 -1.43
N SER A 140 -5.15 -8.66 -0.53
CA SER A 140 -3.85 -9.32 -0.37
C SER A 140 -3.57 -10.40 -1.42
N THR A 141 -4.60 -11.04 -1.97
CA THR A 141 -4.45 -12.11 -2.97
C THR A 141 -4.46 -11.59 -4.40
N SER A 142 -5.03 -10.41 -4.67
CA SER A 142 -5.09 -9.85 -6.02
C SER A 142 -3.74 -9.68 -6.71
N PRO A 143 -2.61 -9.33 -6.04
CA PRO A 143 -1.33 -9.24 -6.73
C PRO A 143 -0.89 -10.58 -7.32
N ILE A 144 -1.18 -11.71 -6.67
CA ILE A 144 -0.83 -13.05 -7.19
C ILE A 144 -1.46 -13.27 -8.57
N ILE A 145 -2.70 -12.80 -8.75
CA ILE A 145 -3.46 -12.93 -9.99
C ILE A 145 -3.01 -11.89 -11.03
N GLY A 146 -2.68 -10.66 -10.61
CA GLY A 146 -2.31 -9.58 -11.52
C GLY A 146 -0.84 -9.60 -11.99
N MET A 147 0.08 -10.13 -11.18
CA MET A 147 1.52 -10.11 -11.43
C MET A 147 1.95 -10.78 -12.74
N PRO A 148 1.41 -11.92 -13.18
CA PRO A 148 1.77 -12.52 -14.47
C PRO A 148 1.56 -11.56 -15.66
N ILE A 149 0.44 -10.83 -15.67
CA ILE A 149 0.11 -9.87 -16.72
C ILE A 149 1.12 -8.72 -16.74
N VAL A 150 1.42 -8.18 -15.55
CA VAL A 150 2.38 -7.08 -15.38
C VAL A 150 3.80 -7.52 -15.74
N GLY A 151 4.19 -8.73 -15.38
CA GLY A 151 5.49 -9.31 -15.71
C GLY A 151 5.68 -9.44 -17.23
N ILE A 152 4.69 -10.03 -17.93
CA ILE A 152 4.70 -10.13 -19.39
C ILE A 152 4.79 -8.73 -20.03
N ALA A 153 4.01 -7.78 -19.53
CA ALA A 153 4.06 -6.39 -20.01
C ALA A 153 5.45 -5.76 -19.79
N ALA A 154 6.08 -5.99 -18.64
CA ALA A 154 7.37 -5.41 -18.30
C ALA A 154 8.51 -5.99 -19.14
N ASP A 155 8.47 -7.27 -19.46
CA ASP A 155 9.46 -7.89 -20.35
C ASP A 155 9.26 -7.43 -21.80
N THR A 156 8.01 -7.21 -22.21
CA THR A 156 7.66 -6.79 -23.56
C THR A 156 7.99 -5.32 -23.81
N TYR A 157 7.50 -4.43 -22.95
CA TYR A 157 7.52 -2.97 -23.13
C TYR A 157 8.62 -2.26 -22.33
N GLY A 158 9.27 -2.93 -21.38
CA GLY A 158 10.26 -2.33 -20.48
C GLY A 158 9.67 -2.03 -19.10
N ARG A 159 10.54 -1.98 -18.09
CA ARG A 159 10.13 -1.83 -16.69
C ARG A 159 9.72 -0.40 -16.41
N LYS A 160 10.44 0.58 -16.95
CA LYS A 160 10.14 2.01 -16.86
C LYS A 160 8.75 2.29 -17.43
N SER A 161 8.46 1.80 -18.63
CA SER A 161 7.16 2.02 -19.29
C SER A 161 5.98 1.45 -18.49
N VAL A 162 6.13 0.25 -17.91
CA VAL A 162 5.06 -0.34 -17.08
C VAL A 162 4.91 0.40 -15.75
N ILE A 163 6.00 0.88 -15.13
CA ILE A 163 5.93 1.74 -13.94
C ILE A 163 5.14 3.03 -14.26
N TYR A 164 5.40 3.67 -15.40
CA TYR A 164 4.69 4.88 -15.83
C TYR A 164 3.20 4.69 -16.01
N VAL A 165 2.77 3.51 -16.42
CA VAL A 165 1.34 3.20 -16.55
C VAL A 165 0.75 2.87 -15.19
N THR A 166 1.40 1.99 -14.41
CA THR A 166 0.87 1.50 -13.14
C THR A 166 0.79 2.58 -12.05
N LEU A 167 1.73 3.52 -11.99
CA LEU A 167 1.74 4.61 -11.00
C LEU A 167 0.48 5.50 -11.03
N PRO A 168 0.06 6.08 -12.17
CA PRO A 168 -1.23 6.78 -12.28
C PRO A 168 -2.41 5.94 -11.84
N PHE A 169 -2.44 4.64 -12.17
CA PHE A 169 -3.52 3.75 -11.70
C PHE A 169 -3.53 3.61 -10.18
N VAL A 170 -2.37 3.51 -9.51
CA VAL A 170 -2.30 3.51 -8.04
C VAL A 170 -2.93 4.79 -7.48
N ILE A 171 -2.55 5.96 -8.02
CA ILE A 171 -3.00 7.27 -7.53
C ILE A 171 -4.50 7.43 -7.72
N VAL A 172 -5.00 7.18 -8.93
CA VAL A 172 -6.42 7.33 -9.27
C VAL A 172 -7.26 6.36 -8.44
N ALA A 173 -6.85 5.09 -8.32
CA ALA A 173 -7.58 4.12 -7.53
C ALA A 173 -7.54 4.43 -6.02
N ALA A 174 -6.41 4.95 -5.51
CA ALA A 174 -6.32 5.40 -4.11
C ALA A 174 -7.24 6.59 -3.85
N ALA A 175 -7.24 7.60 -4.71
CA ALA A 175 -8.14 8.74 -4.61
C ALA A 175 -9.62 8.31 -4.73
N ALA A 176 -9.95 7.46 -5.70
CA ALA A 176 -11.30 6.91 -5.88
C ALA A 176 -11.77 6.12 -4.65
N SER A 177 -10.87 5.40 -3.97
CA SER A 177 -11.18 4.68 -2.74
C SER A 177 -11.57 5.60 -1.58
N SER A 178 -11.14 6.87 -1.57
CA SER A 178 -11.53 7.83 -0.52
C SER A 178 -12.92 8.45 -0.71
N VAL A 179 -13.45 8.46 -1.93
CA VAL A 179 -14.70 9.18 -2.26
C VAL A 179 -15.90 8.26 -2.48
N THR A 180 -15.66 6.96 -2.62
CA THR A 180 -16.72 5.97 -2.83
C THR A 180 -17.64 5.85 -1.62
N ARG A 181 -18.93 5.69 -1.88
CA ARG A 181 -19.95 5.41 -0.85
C ARG A 181 -20.38 3.94 -0.81
N SER A 182 -19.99 3.15 -1.82
CA SER A 182 -20.28 1.71 -1.86
C SER A 182 -19.08 0.91 -1.36
N PHE A 183 -19.33 0.00 -0.41
CA PHE A 183 -18.31 -0.90 0.12
C PHE A 183 -17.72 -1.81 -0.98
N ALA A 184 -18.55 -2.29 -1.91
CA ALA A 184 -18.06 -3.11 -3.02
C ALA A 184 -17.12 -2.31 -3.93
N ALA A 185 -17.50 -1.09 -4.30
CA ALA A 185 -16.65 -0.22 -5.10
C ALA A 185 -15.35 0.17 -4.37
N PHE A 186 -15.41 0.38 -3.05
CA PHE A 186 -14.23 0.54 -2.20
C PHE A 186 -13.28 -0.64 -2.33
N VAL A 187 -13.76 -1.86 -2.09
CA VAL A 187 -12.94 -3.07 -2.18
C VAL A 187 -12.36 -3.25 -3.59
N SER A 188 -13.13 -2.99 -4.64
CA SER A 188 -12.64 -3.03 -6.03
C SER A 188 -11.49 -2.05 -6.27
N MET A 189 -11.60 -0.81 -5.81
CA MET A 189 -10.51 0.17 -5.92
C MET A 189 -9.29 -0.26 -5.10
N ARG A 190 -9.48 -0.82 -3.89
CA ARG A 190 -8.39 -1.34 -3.05
C ARG A 190 -7.67 -2.52 -3.71
N VAL A 191 -8.39 -3.39 -4.41
CA VAL A 191 -7.81 -4.47 -5.22
C VAL A 191 -6.92 -3.92 -6.33
N VAL A 192 -7.37 -2.88 -7.04
CA VAL A 192 -6.56 -2.20 -8.08
C VAL A 192 -5.31 -1.58 -7.48
N VAL A 193 -5.43 -0.85 -6.36
CA VAL A 193 -4.29 -0.27 -5.64
C VAL A 193 -3.30 -1.36 -5.22
N SER A 194 -3.77 -2.49 -4.73
CA SER A 194 -2.89 -3.59 -4.31
C SER A 194 -2.07 -4.14 -5.48
N VAL A 195 -2.73 -4.49 -6.60
CA VAL A 195 -2.03 -5.01 -7.79
C VAL A 195 -1.00 -4.00 -8.30
N THR A 196 -1.40 -2.74 -8.45
CA THR A 196 -0.57 -1.70 -9.05
C THR A 196 0.57 -1.26 -8.13
N SER A 197 0.35 -1.14 -6.81
CA SER A 197 1.42 -0.81 -5.87
C SER A 197 2.45 -1.94 -5.74
N THR A 198 2.02 -3.21 -5.72
CA THR A 198 2.93 -4.36 -5.78
C THR A 198 3.70 -4.41 -7.10
N SER A 199 3.06 -4.03 -8.22
CA SER A 199 3.73 -3.95 -9.52
C SER A 199 4.88 -2.96 -9.50
N VAL A 200 4.64 -1.74 -9.01
CA VAL A 200 5.68 -0.72 -8.88
C VAL A 200 6.82 -1.22 -7.99
N LEU A 201 6.50 -1.81 -6.83
CA LEU A 201 7.49 -2.40 -5.92
C LEU A 201 8.40 -3.40 -6.64
N VAL A 202 7.82 -4.41 -7.28
CA VAL A 202 8.57 -5.50 -7.92
C VAL A 202 9.41 -4.96 -9.08
N LEU A 203 8.86 -4.11 -9.93
CA LEU A 203 9.58 -3.57 -11.09
C LEU A 203 10.76 -2.68 -10.69
N VAL A 204 10.61 -1.89 -9.63
CA VAL A 204 11.70 -1.06 -9.11
C VAL A 204 12.80 -1.91 -8.49
N PHE A 205 12.46 -3.00 -7.80
CA PHE A 205 13.46 -3.93 -7.29
C PHE A 205 14.17 -4.71 -8.39
N VAL A 206 13.47 -5.04 -9.49
CA VAL A 206 14.10 -5.61 -10.69
C VAL A 206 15.09 -4.60 -11.29
N LEU A 207 14.71 -3.34 -11.45
CA LEU A 207 15.62 -2.28 -11.90
C LEU A 207 16.84 -2.14 -10.98
N LEU A 208 16.62 -2.13 -9.65
CA LEU A 208 17.71 -2.08 -8.68
C LEU A 208 18.63 -3.29 -8.82
N TYR A 209 18.09 -4.48 -9.04
CA TYR A 209 18.86 -5.71 -9.23
C TYR A 209 19.70 -5.66 -10.51
N GLU A 210 19.13 -5.16 -11.61
CA GLU A 210 19.77 -5.08 -12.91
C GLU A 210 20.87 -4.01 -12.98
N VAL A 211 20.80 -2.97 -12.13
CA VAL A 211 21.74 -1.85 -12.09
C VAL A 211 22.76 -1.95 -10.94
N SER A 212 22.57 -2.87 -9.99
CA SER A 212 23.51 -3.07 -8.88
C SER A 212 24.51 -4.19 -9.18
N SER A 213 25.78 -3.92 -8.88
CA SER A 213 26.83 -4.94 -8.86
C SER A 213 26.56 -5.98 -7.75
N GLY A 214 26.98 -7.23 -7.99
CA GLY A 214 26.69 -8.35 -7.08
C GLY A 214 27.13 -8.15 -5.62
N LYS A 215 28.18 -7.35 -5.37
CA LYS A 215 28.71 -7.07 -4.03
C LYS A 215 27.81 -6.14 -3.18
N ARG A 216 27.10 -5.20 -3.82
CA ARG A 216 26.31 -4.15 -3.11
C ARG A 216 24.81 -4.28 -3.30
N ARG A 217 24.36 -5.11 -4.23
CA ARG A 217 22.95 -5.43 -4.45
C ARG A 217 22.20 -5.70 -3.14
N LEU A 218 22.77 -6.54 -2.28
CA LEU A 218 22.17 -6.90 -1.01
C LEU A 218 22.11 -5.70 -0.04
N GLN A 219 23.13 -4.84 -0.04
CA GLN A 219 23.16 -3.63 0.78
C GLN A 219 22.07 -2.64 0.38
N TYR A 220 21.91 -2.35 -0.92
CA TYR A 220 20.85 -1.45 -1.37
C TYR A 220 19.45 -2.01 -1.12
N TRP A 221 19.28 -3.31 -1.31
CA TRP A 221 18.02 -3.99 -0.98
C TRP A 221 17.69 -3.90 0.51
N PHE A 222 18.64 -4.22 1.39
CA PHE A 222 18.42 -4.10 2.84
C PHE A 222 18.23 -2.66 3.29
N ALA A 223 19.02 -1.71 2.78
CA ALA A 223 18.90 -0.31 3.17
C ALA A 223 17.52 0.26 2.77
N SER A 224 17.09 0.03 1.53
CA SER A 224 15.79 0.51 1.05
C SER A 224 14.61 -0.13 1.78
N THR A 225 14.66 -1.43 2.05
CA THR A 225 13.58 -2.13 2.77
C THR A 225 13.58 -1.81 4.27
N ALA A 226 14.72 -1.90 4.96
CA ALA A 226 14.81 -1.67 6.39
C ALA A 226 14.38 -0.24 6.77
N LEU A 227 14.84 0.77 6.02
CA LEU A 227 14.41 2.15 6.24
C LEU A 227 12.90 2.32 6.07
N ALA A 228 12.31 1.65 5.07
CA ALA A 228 10.86 1.72 4.85
C ALA A 228 10.08 1.05 6.00
N TYR A 229 10.54 -0.10 6.51
CA TYR A 229 9.92 -0.74 7.69
C TYR A 229 10.06 0.09 8.96
N VAL A 230 11.16 0.83 9.14
CA VAL A 230 11.33 1.75 10.28
C VAL A 230 10.44 2.99 10.14
N SER A 231 10.13 3.43 8.92
CA SER A 231 9.23 4.58 8.70
C SER A 231 7.75 4.28 9.01
N LEU A 232 7.34 3.01 8.94
CA LEU A 232 5.95 2.57 9.17
C LEU A 232 5.41 2.93 10.57
N PRO A 233 6.12 2.60 11.69
CA PRO A 233 5.68 3.00 13.03
C PRO A 233 5.49 4.50 13.20
N VAL A 234 6.33 5.32 12.53
CA VAL A 234 6.22 6.78 12.59
C VAL A 234 4.94 7.25 11.90
N ALA A 235 4.65 6.73 10.70
CA ALA A 235 3.40 7.02 9.99
C ALA A 235 2.18 6.55 10.81
N PHE A 236 2.25 5.35 11.40
CA PHE A 236 1.21 4.80 12.27
C PHE A 236 0.94 5.70 13.47
N PHE A 237 1.99 6.09 14.20
CA PHE A 237 1.88 6.96 15.36
C PHE A 237 1.29 8.32 14.99
N ALA A 238 1.77 8.95 13.91
CA ALA A 238 1.26 10.22 13.44
C ALA A 238 -0.25 10.15 13.12
N THR A 239 -0.69 9.09 12.42
CA THR A 239 -2.10 8.95 12.02
C THR A 239 -3.03 8.74 13.21
N ASN A 240 -2.57 8.03 14.25
CA ASN A 240 -3.34 7.85 15.49
C ASN A 240 -3.47 9.14 16.28
N SER A 241 -2.38 9.89 16.42
CA SER A 241 -2.38 11.14 17.17
C SER A 241 -3.28 12.20 16.53
N LEU A 242 -3.45 12.14 15.21
CA LEU A 242 -4.27 13.07 14.43
C LEU A 242 -5.75 12.69 14.33
N LYS A 243 -6.16 11.50 14.81
CA LYS A 243 -7.54 10.99 14.71
C LYS A 243 -8.14 11.19 13.30
N LEU A 244 -7.34 10.90 12.27
CA LEU A 244 -7.73 11.12 10.88
C LEU A 244 -8.89 10.18 10.51
N ASP A 245 -9.94 10.76 9.93
CA ASP A 245 -11.00 9.99 9.31
C ASP A 245 -10.44 9.10 8.19
N TRP A 246 -11.10 7.95 7.96
CA TRP A 246 -10.61 6.93 7.02
C TRP A 246 -10.42 7.47 5.60
N ASP A 247 -11.28 8.38 5.16
CA ASP A 247 -11.25 8.95 3.82
C ASP A 247 -10.13 9.98 3.67
N ASP A 248 -9.91 10.83 4.68
CA ASP A 248 -8.73 11.72 4.75
C ASP A 248 -7.42 10.92 4.73
N PHE A 249 -7.39 9.79 5.41
CA PHE A 249 -6.22 8.91 5.39
C PHE A 249 -5.91 8.41 3.96
N TYR A 250 -6.93 7.96 3.20
CA TYR A 250 -6.71 7.55 1.80
C TYR A 250 -6.38 8.71 0.87
N ARG A 251 -6.91 9.92 1.12
CA ARG A 251 -6.51 11.15 0.40
C ARG A 251 -5.04 11.48 0.63
N TYR A 252 -4.57 11.38 1.87
CA TYR A 252 -3.16 11.58 2.21
C TYR A 252 -2.25 10.56 1.49
N LEU A 253 -2.63 9.29 1.46
CA LEU A 253 -1.89 8.27 0.72
C LEU A 253 -1.85 8.57 -0.80
N ALA A 254 -2.95 9.03 -1.38
CA ALA A 254 -2.98 9.44 -2.78
C ALA A 254 -2.03 10.64 -3.03
N ALA A 255 -2.02 11.63 -2.14
CA ALA A 255 -1.11 12.77 -2.23
C ALA A 255 0.36 12.36 -2.10
N LEU A 256 0.68 11.45 -1.17
CA LEU A 256 2.03 10.88 -1.04
C LEU A 256 2.47 10.21 -2.34
N ASN A 257 1.60 9.41 -2.97
CA ASN A 257 1.90 8.76 -4.24
C ASN A 257 2.14 9.77 -5.38
N CYS A 258 1.43 10.91 -5.40
CA CYS A 258 1.68 11.98 -6.36
C CYS A 258 3.09 12.59 -6.21
N VAL A 259 3.52 12.85 -4.98
CA VAL A 259 4.88 13.36 -4.72
C VAL A 259 5.93 12.35 -5.19
N LEU A 260 5.71 11.06 -4.90
CA LEU A 260 6.62 10.00 -5.29
C LEU A 260 6.64 9.77 -6.81
N LEU A 261 5.52 9.97 -7.50
CA LEU A 261 5.45 9.92 -8.97
C LEU A 261 6.44 10.90 -9.62
N LEU A 262 6.64 12.10 -9.06
CA LEU A 262 7.63 13.06 -9.59
C LEU A 262 9.05 12.50 -9.58
N PHE A 263 9.41 11.71 -8.56
CA PHE A 263 10.73 11.07 -8.47
C PHE A 263 10.88 9.90 -9.45
N TYR A 264 9.80 9.18 -9.77
CA TYR A 264 9.88 8.10 -10.77
C TYR A 264 10.11 8.61 -12.19
N TYR A 265 9.75 9.87 -12.48
CA TYR A 265 10.02 10.44 -13.80
C TYR A 265 11.50 10.51 -14.15
N THR A 266 12.37 10.59 -13.13
CA THR A 266 13.82 10.70 -13.33
C THR A 266 14.52 9.35 -13.48
N VAL A 267 13.82 8.23 -13.28
CA VAL A 267 14.40 6.88 -13.37
C VAL A 267 14.55 6.46 -14.84
N ASP A 268 15.72 5.95 -15.21
CA ASP A 268 15.99 5.39 -16.54
C ASP A 268 15.71 3.89 -16.63
N GLU A 269 15.55 3.41 -17.86
CA GLU A 269 15.27 2.01 -18.14
C GLU A 269 16.51 1.13 -17.89
N SER A 270 16.27 -0.15 -17.66
CA SER A 270 17.33 -1.14 -17.48
C SER A 270 18.31 -1.19 -18.66
N PRO A 271 19.63 -1.03 -18.42
CA PRO A 271 20.64 -1.26 -19.45
C PRO A 271 20.56 -2.64 -20.07
N ARG A 272 20.26 -3.66 -19.27
CA ARG A 272 20.13 -5.06 -19.72
C ARG A 272 18.95 -5.23 -20.68
N TRP A 273 17.80 -4.65 -20.35
CA TRP A 273 16.64 -4.69 -21.24
C TRP A 273 16.91 -3.95 -22.56
N LEU A 274 17.58 -2.80 -22.50
CA LEU A 274 17.95 -2.03 -23.69
C LEU A 274 18.89 -2.83 -24.62
N LEU A 275 19.85 -3.57 -24.07
CA LEU A 275 20.72 -4.47 -24.83
C LEU A 275 19.93 -5.60 -25.52
N VAL A 276 19.00 -6.23 -24.81
CA VAL A 276 18.12 -7.28 -25.38
C VAL A 276 17.25 -6.74 -26.53
N LYS A 277 16.85 -5.47 -26.46
CA LYS A 277 16.08 -4.77 -27.51
C LYS A 277 16.95 -4.14 -28.59
N TRP A 278 18.25 -4.43 -28.65
CA TRP A 278 19.22 -3.89 -29.61
C TRP A 278 19.34 -2.35 -29.58
N LYS A 279 19.01 -1.71 -28.45
CA LYS A 279 19.14 -0.26 -28.24
C LYS A 279 20.48 0.09 -27.61
N VAL A 280 21.56 -0.20 -28.32
CA VAL A 280 22.95 -0.14 -27.79
C VAL A 280 23.34 1.26 -27.31
N HIS A 281 23.04 2.32 -28.08
CA HIS A 281 23.38 3.70 -27.68
C HIS A 281 22.65 4.17 -26.42
N GLU A 282 21.39 3.77 -26.23
CA GLU A 282 20.65 4.10 -25.00
C GLU A 282 21.21 3.33 -23.80
N ALA A 283 21.55 2.05 -24.00
CA ALA A 283 22.17 1.23 -22.96
C ALA A 283 23.52 1.81 -22.51
N GLU A 284 24.36 2.25 -23.45
CA GLU A 284 25.64 2.91 -23.17
C GLU A 284 25.44 4.19 -22.35
N ARG A 285 24.49 5.04 -22.76
CA ARG A 285 24.18 6.28 -22.03
C ARG A 285 23.79 6.02 -20.57
N VAL A 286 22.93 5.04 -20.33
CA VAL A 286 22.49 4.69 -18.97
C VAL A 286 23.63 4.04 -18.17
N ALA A 287 24.45 3.19 -18.80
CA ALA A 287 25.63 2.61 -18.16
C ALA A 287 26.64 3.69 -17.71
N LEU A 288 26.89 4.71 -18.54
CA LEU A 288 27.78 5.83 -18.21
C LEU A 288 27.27 6.72 -17.07
N GLN A 289 25.95 6.79 -16.85
CA GLN A 289 25.37 7.44 -15.67
C GLN A 289 25.60 6.63 -14.38
N GLY A 290 25.71 5.30 -14.51
CA GLY A 290 26.05 4.37 -13.44
C GLY A 290 27.52 4.40 -13.04
N CYS A 291 28.44 4.77 -13.95
CA CYS A 291 29.86 4.91 -13.63
C CYS A 291 30.12 6.00 -12.57
N SER A 292 31.08 5.74 -11.67
CA SER A 292 31.57 6.78 -10.76
C SER A 292 32.21 7.93 -11.55
N PRO A 293 32.14 9.20 -11.07
CA PRO A 293 32.69 10.34 -11.78
C PRO A 293 34.18 10.20 -12.15
N GLU A 294 34.94 9.50 -11.30
CA GLU A 294 36.37 9.23 -11.50
C GLU A 294 36.66 8.17 -12.57
N GLN A 295 35.72 7.25 -12.83
CA GLN A 295 35.89 6.13 -13.76
C GLN A 295 35.19 6.35 -15.11
N ARG A 296 34.54 7.50 -15.31
CA ARG A 296 33.92 7.82 -16.61
C ARG A 296 35.01 7.91 -17.68
N PRO A 297 34.99 7.05 -18.72
CA PRO A 297 35.96 7.15 -19.79
C PRO A 297 35.82 8.51 -20.48
N SER A 298 36.93 9.25 -20.57
CA SER A 298 37.04 10.54 -21.27
C SER A 298 36.95 10.42 -22.81
N ALA A 299 36.76 9.21 -23.32
CA ALA A 299 36.75 8.91 -24.74
C ALA A 299 35.31 8.73 -25.25
N ARG A 300 34.85 9.69 -26.07
CA ARG A 300 33.78 9.45 -27.04
C ARG A 300 34.24 8.32 -27.95
N LEU A 301 33.57 7.17 -27.91
CA LEU A 301 33.76 6.12 -28.91
C LEU A 301 33.36 6.68 -30.29
N PRO A 302 34.13 6.40 -31.35
CA PRO A 302 33.84 6.89 -32.69
C PRO A 302 32.49 6.36 -33.18
N ARG A 303 31.74 7.25 -33.85
CA ARG A 303 30.40 7.05 -34.41
C ARG A 303 30.34 5.90 -35.41
#